data_AF-A0A0P7BQ46-F1
#
_entry.id   AF-A0A0P7BQ46-F1
#
_cell.length_a   1.000
_cell.length_b   1.000
_cell.length_c   1.000
_cell.angle_alpha   90.00
_cell.angle_beta   90.00
_cell.angle_gamma   90.00
#
_symmetry.space_group_name_H-M   'P 1'
#
loop_
_entity.id
_entity.type
_entity.pdbx_description
1 polymer ?
#
loop_
_entity_poly.entity_id
_entity_poly.type
_entity_poly.pdbx_seq_one_letter_code
_entity_poly.pdbx_strand_id
1 'polypeptide(L)'
;MFGFKKPLSHYFALAGVSLMIAGLATSSPLQHDDLASSGLSARAETNQTLPAFLTNTVLDPSFETDMRDVHIIYDYDAEDDQGNPQKWRYELWIFSENRAIYAIHGGPMAGRSNYQTATYQCIRPGELWQINWLEETGTIVSIAYDIPQGKVTTLIGFSKGHWQNPTAAHGDKRNATDFQRWRDLAKIGTQVERFMISEQGTVVDKFRGKGDLVPIAPNATTF
;
A
#
# COMPACT_ATOMS: atom_id res chain seq x y z
N MET A 1 20.52 3.14 -18.13
CA MET A 1 19.67 3.36 -19.33
C MET A 1 18.83 2.10 -19.49
N PHE A 2 17.68 2.03 -18.80
CA PHE A 2 16.88 0.81 -18.70
C PHE A 2 15.97 0.69 -19.93
N GLY A 3 16.32 -0.21 -20.85
CA GLY A 3 15.53 -0.51 -22.03
C GLY A 3 15.07 -1.97 -22.00
N PHE A 4 13.80 -2.20 -21.66
CA PHE A 4 13.18 -3.50 -21.87
C PHE A 4 12.79 -3.62 -23.35
N LYS A 5 13.44 -4.55 -24.05
CA LYS A 5 12.97 -5.08 -25.34
C LYS A 5 12.42 -6.48 -25.12
N LYS A 6 11.11 -6.67 -25.28
CA LYS A 6 10.53 -7.61 -26.27
C LYS A 6 8.99 -7.53 -26.32
N PRO A 7 8.38 -7.89 -27.47
CA PRO A 7 7.04 -7.48 -27.85
C PRO A 7 5.95 -8.50 -27.46
N LEU A 8 4.71 -8.00 -27.32
CA LEU A 8 3.49 -8.80 -27.22
C LEU A 8 3.28 -9.65 -28.48
N SER A 9 2.92 -10.92 -28.30
CA SER A 9 2.30 -11.73 -29.35
C SER A 9 1.02 -12.42 -28.85
N HIS A 10 -0.09 -11.97 -29.46
CA HIS A 10 -1.24 -12.78 -29.90
C HIS A 10 -2.30 -13.18 -28.86
N TYR A 11 -3.41 -12.42 -28.86
CA TYR A 11 -4.74 -12.92 -28.55
C TYR A 11 -5.67 -12.61 -29.73
N PHE A 12 -6.16 -13.65 -30.41
CA PHE A 12 -7.43 -13.64 -31.14
C PHE A 12 -7.90 -15.09 -31.29
N ALA A 13 -9.01 -15.41 -30.62
CA ALA A 13 -9.98 -16.39 -31.09
C ALA A 13 -11.30 -16.17 -30.33
N LEU A 14 -12.29 -15.64 -31.05
CA LEU A 14 -13.70 -15.62 -30.64
C LEU A 14 -14.31 -17.02 -30.83
N ALA A 15 -15.05 -17.46 -29.83
CA ALA A 15 -16.25 -18.32 -29.93
C ALA A 15 -17.03 -18.08 -28.61
N GLY A 16 -18.30 -17.71 -28.55
CA GLY A 16 -19.41 -18.11 -29.40
C GLY A 16 -20.24 -19.16 -28.66
N VAL A 17 -21.02 -18.77 -27.64
CA VAL A 17 -22.12 -19.58 -27.11
C VAL A 17 -23.25 -18.66 -26.65
N SER A 18 -24.34 -18.66 -27.42
CA SER A 18 -25.67 -18.17 -27.03
C SER A 18 -26.31 -19.21 -26.11
N LEU A 19 -26.80 -18.79 -24.94
CA LEU A 19 -27.68 -19.60 -24.12
C LEU A 19 -28.99 -18.85 -23.89
N MET A 20 -30.07 -19.35 -24.49
CA MET A 20 -31.43 -18.97 -24.14
C MET A 20 -31.78 -19.56 -22.77
N ILE A 21 -32.31 -18.74 -21.87
CA ILE A 21 -33.04 -19.21 -20.70
C ILE A 21 -34.42 -18.55 -20.73
N ALA A 22 -35.43 -19.36 -21.06
CA ALA A 22 -36.83 -19.04 -20.81
C ALA A 22 -37.17 -19.50 -19.38
N GLY A 23 -37.76 -18.61 -18.59
CA GLY A 23 -38.23 -18.91 -17.24
C GLY A 23 -39.31 -17.90 -16.84
N LEU A 24 -40.56 -18.28 -17.06
CA LEU A 24 -41.76 -17.62 -16.53
C LEU A 24 -41.80 -17.81 -15.02
N ALA A 25 -41.83 -16.71 -14.26
CA ALA A 25 -42.25 -16.72 -12.87
C ALA A 25 -43.11 -15.48 -12.59
N THR A 26 -44.38 -15.72 -12.30
CA THR A 26 -45.37 -14.75 -11.86
C THR A 26 -45.08 -14.33 -10.42
N SER A 27 -44.92 -13.04 -10.14
CA SER A 27 -44.79 -12.51 -8.78
C SER A 27 -45.93 -11.53 -8.48
N SER A 28 -46.72 -11.88 -7.46
CA SER A 28 -47.72 -11.03 -6.80
C SER A 28 -47.08 -9.79 -6.16
N PRO A 29 -47.80 -8.66 -6.03
CA PRO A 29 -47.26 -7.46 -5.40
C PRO A 29 -47.32 -7.57 -3.87
N LEU A 30 -46.15 -7.57 -3.23
CA LEU A 30 -46.04 -7.32 -1.79
C LEU A 30 -45.97 -5.81 -1.55
N GLN A 31 -46.80 -5.36 -0.61
CA GLN A 31 -46.98 -4.00 -0.15
C GLN A 31 -45.65 -3.39 0.34
N HIS A 32 -45.36 -2.18 -0.13
CA HIS A 32 -44.34 -1.31 0.44
C HIS A 32 -44.98 -0.48 1.55
N ASP A 33 -44.63 -0.75 2.80
CA ASP A 33 -44.76 0.20 3.90
C ASP A 33 -43.40 0.38 4.59
N ASP A 34 -43.07 1.65 4.83
CA ASP A 34 -42.16 2.23 5.82
C ASP A 34 -40.67 1.87 5.85
N LEU A 35 -39.87 2.70 5.16
CA LEU A 35 -38.54 3.10 5.64
C LEU A 35 -38.31 4.60 5.38
N ALA A 36 -38.84 5.44 6.29
CA ALA A 36 -38.42 6.82 6.42
C ALA A 36 -37.23 6.93 7.39
N SER A 37 -36.22 7.70 6.98
CA SER A 37 -35.09 8.22 7.75
C SER A 37 -33.85 7.33 7.96
N SER A 38 -33.23 6.87 6.86
CA SER A 38 -31.77 6.75 6.87
C SER A 38 -31.18 8.16 6.82
N GLY A 39 -30.66 8.62 7.96
CA GLY A 39 -29.88 9.85 8.06
C GLY A 39 -28.66 9.79 7.15
N LEU A 40 -28.81 10.26 5.92
CA LEU A 40 -27.70 10.73 5.10
C LEU A 40 -27.15 11.95 5.81
N SER A 41 -26.14 11.73 6.67
CA SER A 41 -25.30 12.80 7.20
C SER A 41 -24.75 13.57 6.00
N ALA A 42 -25.24 14.79 5.82
CA ALA A 42 -24.68 15.74 4.88
C ALA A 42 -23.18 15.83 5.16
N ARG A 43 -22.34 15.58 4.14
CA ARG A 43 -20.90 15.76 4.25
C ARG A 43 -20.65 17.20 4.69
N ALA A 44 -20.25 17.38 5.95
CA ALA A 44 -19.68 18.64 6.38
C ALA A 44 -18.49 18.92 5.45
N GLU A 45 -18.42 20.12 4.88
CA GLU A 45 -17.26 20.57 4.12
C GLU A 45 -16.05 20.63 5.07
N THR A 46 -15.35 19.51 5.20
CA THR A 46 -14.08 19.49 5.90
C THR A 46 -13.07 20.17 4.99
N ASN A 47 -12.53 21.31 5.39
CA ASN A 47 -11.42 21.99 4.73
C ASN A 47 -10.13 21.17 4.90
N GLN A 48 -10.12 19.93 4.37
CA GLN A 48 -9.03 18.98 4.51
C GLN A 48 -7.91 19.37 3.54
N THR A 49 -6.73 19.63 4.09
CA THR A 49 -5.52 19.78 3.28
C THR A 49 -5.08 18.43 2.77
N LEU A 50 -4.95 18.30 1.45
CA LEU A 50 -4.43 17.10 0.83
C LEU A 50 -2.90 17.04 0.95
N PRO A 51 -2.32 15.82 1.02
CA PRO A 51 -3.01 14.53 1.02
C PRO A 51 -3.65 14.20 2.37
N ALA A 52 -4.82 13.55 2.31
CA ALA A 52 -5.58 13.13 3.49
C ALA A 52 -6.16 11.73 3.26
N PHE A 53 -6.34 11.00 4.36
CA PHE A 53 -7.04 9.72 4.35
C PHE A 53 -8.42 9.92 4.97
N LEU A 54 -9.46 9.52 4.24
CA LEU A 54 -10.79 9.34 4.81
C LEU A 54 -10.94 7.86 5.19
N THR A 55 -11.04 7.60 6.49
CA THR A 55 -11.35 6.26 7.00
C THR A 55 -12.62 6.35 7.83
N ASN A 56 -13.71 5.81 7.30
CA ASN A 56 -15.00 5.76 8.01
C ASN A 56 -15.08 4.54 8.96
N THR A 57 -14.19 3.57 8.76
CA THR A 57 -14.09 2.37 9.59
C THR A 57 -13.38 2.72 10.89
N VAL A 58 -13.99 2.40 12.02
CA VAL A 58 -13.35 2.53 13.34
C VAL A 58 -12.15 1.58 13.40
N LEU A 59 -11.04 2.04 13.96
CA LEU A 59 -9.88 1.18 14.18
C LEU A 59 -10.26 0.03 15.12
N ASP A 60 -10.04 -1.20 14.65
CA ASP A 60 -10.40 -2.38 15.43
C ASP A 60 -9.55 -2.47 16.71
N PRO A 61 -10.13 -2.78 17.89
CA PRO A 61 -9.40 -2.90 19.15
C PRO A 61 -8.25 -3.92 19.13
N SER A 62 -8.32 -4.93 18.26
CA SER A 62 -7.23 -5.89 18.05
C SER A 62 -5.96 -5.25 17.49
N PHE A 63 -5.99 -4.00 17.02
CA PHE A 63 -4.77 -3.28 16.63
C PHE A 63 -3.71 -3.30 17.75
N GLU A 64 -4.14 -3.12 18.99
CA GLU A 64 -3.26 -3.12 20.16
C GLU A 64 -2.47 -4.43 20.30
N THR A 65 -3.13 -5.56 20.04
CA THR A 65 -2.52 -6.88 20.15
C THR A 65 -1.84 -7.31 18.87
N ASP A 66 -2.34 -6.94 17.71
CA ASP A 66 -1.90 -7.53 16.45
C ASP A 66 -0.79 -6.71 15.79
N MET A 67 -0.84 -5.39 15.96
CA MET A 67 -0.14 -4.44 15.09
C MET A 67 0.70 -3.43 15.87
N ARG A 68 0.23 -2.89 17.00
CA ARG A 68 0.95 -1.85 17.73
C ARG A 68 2.37 -2.29 18.08
N ASP A 69 3.35 -1.47 17.71
CA ASP A 69 4.76 -1.69 17.98
C ASP A 69 5.33 -2.98 17.33
N VAL A 70 4.58 -3.62 16.42
CA VAL A 70 5.08 -4.79 15.68
C VAL A 70 6.08 -4.34 14.64
N HIS A 71 7.19 -5.06 14.61
CA HIS A 71 8.29 -4.91 13.70
C HIS A 71 8.42 -6.18 12.87
N ILE A 72 8.43 -6.04 11.55
CA ILE A 72 8.64 -7.15 10.62
C ILE A 72 9.80 -6.87 9.68
N ILE A 73 10.63 -7.87 9.49
CA ILE A 73 11.62 -7.92 8.41
C ILE A 73 11.11 -8.95 7.41
N TYR A 74 11.07 -8.59 6.13
CA TYR A 74 10.52 -9.46 5.10
C TYR A 74 11.31 -9.36 3.80
N ASP A 75 11.33 -10.48 3.07
CA ASP A 75 12.00 -10.61 1.79
C ASP A 75 10.96 -10.78 0.68
N TYR A 76 10.95 -9.87 -0.29
CA TYR A 76 10.14 -10.01 -1.51
C TYR A 76 10.67 -11.13 -2.42
N ASP A 77 9.75 -11.78 -3.12
CA ASP A 77 10.04 -12.75 -4.18
C ASP A 77 10.31 -12.04 -5.52
N ALA A 78 11.40 -11.26 -5.58
CA ALA A 78 11.75 -10.43 -6.75
C ALA A 78 12.58 -11.17 -7.82
N GLU A 79 12.82 -10.52 -8.95
CA GLU A 79 13.70 -11.00 -10.02
C GLU A 79 14.76 -9.95 -10.40
N ASP A 80 15.93 -10.40 -10.88
CA ASP A 80 16.94 -9.52 -11.48
C ASP A 80 16.61 -9.17 -12.94
N ASP A 81 17.46 -8.36 -13.59
CA ASP A 81 17.29 -7.94 -14.99
C ASP A 81 17.29 -9.13 -16.00
N GLN A 82 17.76 -10.30 -15.56
CA GLN A 82 17.84 -11.53 -16.33
C GLN A 82 16.70 -12.50 -15.99
N GLY A 83 15.82 -12.15 -15.06
CA GLY A 83 14.72 -13.00 -14.58
C GLY A 83 15.15 -14.06 -13.56
N ASN A 84 16.36 -13.97 -13.00
CA ASN A 84 16.76 -14.87 -11.92
C ASN A 84 16.12 -14.43 -10.60
N PRO A 85 15.67 -15.38 -9.76
CA PRO A 85 15.11 -15.04 -8.46
C PRO A 85 16.10 -14.26 -7.59
N GLN A 86 15.61 -13.17 -7.01
CA GLN A 86 16.30 -12.32 -6.05
C GLN A 86 15.42 -12.10 -4.82
N LYS A 87 16.04 -11.86 -3.66
CA LYS A 87 15.34 -11.39 -2.46
C LYS A 87 15.63 -9.92 -2.23
N TRP A 88 14.58 -9.12 -2.13
CA TRP A 88 14.72 -7.73 -1.68
C TRP A 88 14.22 -7.63 -0.25
N ARG A 89 15.16 -7.35 0.66
CA ARG A 89 14.87 -7.24 2.09
C ARG A 89 14.33 -5.87 2.45
N TYR A 90 13.23 -5.84 3.16
CA TYR A 90 12.56 -4.65 3.67
C TYR A 90 12.28 -4.83 5.17
N GLU A 91 12.16 -3.71 5.85
CA GLU A 91 11.92 -3.63 7.29
C GLU A 91 10.81 -2.63 7.55
N LEU A 92 9.78 -3.02 8.31
CA LEU A 92 8.62 -2.17 8.65
C LEU A 92 8.31 -2.28 10.14
N TRP A 93 8.23 -1.13 10.79
CA TRP A 93 7.77 -0.98 12.16
C TRP A 93 6.47 -0.18 12.21
N ILE A 94 5.44 -0.81 12.78
CA ILE A 94 4.13 -0.24 13.03
C ILE A 94 4.21 0.58 14.32
N PHE A 95 4.73 1.80 14.18
CA PHE A 95 5.07 2.68 15.31
C PHE A 95 3.86 3.08 16.17
N SER A 96 2.75 3.45 15.52
CA SER A 96 1.51 3.82 16.18
C SER A 96 0.30 3.58 15.26
N GLU A 97 -0.90 3.81 15.78
CA GLU A 97 -2.19 3.69 15.07
C GLU A 97 -2.32 4.53 13.80
N ASN A 98 -1.37 5.41 13.52
CA ASN A 98 -1.34 6.24 12.33
C ASN A 98 0.07 6.48 11.78
N ARG A 99 1.08 5.73 12.23
CA ARG A 99 2.47 5.89 11.78
C ARG A 99 3.12 4.55 11.48
N ALA A 100 3.84 4.53 10.37
CA ALA A 100 4.74 3.46 9.98
C ALA A 100 6.15 4.03 9.79
N ILE A 101 7.18 3.28 10.20
CA ILE A 101 8.59 3.60 9.95
C ILE A 101 9.19 2.41 9.22
N TYR A 102 9.97 2.64 8.17
CA TYR A 102 10.49 1.55 7.36
C TYR A 102 11.90 1.85 6.83
N ALA A 103 12.61 0.79 6.47
CA ALA A 103 13.88 0.84 5.76
C ALA A 103 13.92 -0.19 4.64
N ILE A 104 14.67 0.13 3.59
CA ILE A 104 14.85 -0.71 2.40
C ILE A 104 16.30 -1.16 2.33
N HIS A 105 16.51 -2.48 2.39
CA HIS A 105 17.84 -3.10 2.43
C HIS A 105 18.23 -3.77 1.11
N GLY A 106 17.26 -4.06 0.24
CA GLY A 106 17.49 -4.71 -1.06
C GLY A 106 16.71 -4.06 -2.21
N GLY A 107 17.08 -4.43 -3.43
CA GLY A 107 16.46 -3.94 -4.66
C GLY A 107 16.88 -2.52 -5.05
N PRO A 108 16.23 -1.92 -6.07
CA PRO A 108 16.60 -0.61 -6.61
C PRO A 108 16.60 0.52 -5.58
N MET A 109 15.79 0.39 -4.53
CA MET A 109 15.60 1.42 -3.50
C MET A 109 16.41 1.16 -2.21
N ALA A 110 17.36 0.21 -2.24
CA ALA A 110 18.23 -0.09 -1.09
C ALA A 110 18.99 1.16 -0.60
N GLY A 111 18.94 1.41 0.70
CA GLY A 111 19.50 2.62 1.33
C GLY A 111 18.50 3.75 1.59
N ARG A 112 17.20 3.50 1.43
CA ARG A 112 16.12 4.42 1.79
C ARG A 112 15.59 4.12 3.21
N SER A 113 15.53 5.13 4.08
CA SER A 113 14.88 5.08 5.39
C SER A 113 13.81 6.17 5.49
N ASN A 114 12.60 5.79 5.89
CA ASN A 114 11.44 6.67 5.81
C ASN A 114 10.45 6.43 6.95
N TYR A 115 9.47 7.32 7.07
CA TYR A 115 8.32 7.21 7.93
C TYR A 115 7.11 7.89 7.29
N GLN A 116 5.91 7.36 7.54
CA GLN A 116 4.69 7.84 6.92
C GLN A 116 3.50 7.87 7.86
N THR A 117 2.58 8.77 7.54
CA THR A 117 1.19 8.66 8.01
C THR A 117 0.60 7.46 7.29
N ALA A 118 0.18 6.47 8.07
CA ALA A 118 -0.37 5.22 7.56
C ALA A 118 -1.79 5.01 8.07
N THR A 119 -2.60 4.29 7.31
CA THR A 119 -3.89 3.77 7.75
C THR A 119 -3.83 2.27 7.92
N TYR A 120 -4.54 1.78 8.92
CA TYR A 120 -4.63 0.36 9.26
C TYR A 120 -6.09 -0.05 9.22
N GLN A 121 -6.38 -1.13 8.50
CA GLN A 121 -7.71 -1.71 8.43
C GLN A 121 -7.62 -3.18 8.80
N CYS A 122 -8.34 -3.55 9.85
CA CYS A 122 -8.50 -4.94 10.22
C CYS A 122 -9.39 -5.62 9.18
N ILE A 123 -8.88 -6.68 8.55
CA ILE A 123 -9.70 -7.56 7.69
C ILE A 123 -10.23 -8.72 8.54
N ARG A 124 -9.35 -9.30 9.37
CA ARG A 124 -9.71 -10.35 10.32
C ARG A 124 -8.79 -10.27 11.56
N PRO A 125 -9.33 -10.05 12.77
CA PRO A 125 -8.53 -9.95 13.99
C PRO A 125 -7.65 -11.19 14.20
N GLY A 126 -6.42 -10.98 14.67
CA GLY A 126 -5.39 -12.00 14.88
C GLY A 126 -4.77 -12.56 13.59
N GLU A 127 -5.30 -12.21 12.42
CA GLU A 127 -5.00 -12.94 11.19
C GLU A 127 -4.55 -12.05 10.02
N LEU A 128 -5.32 -11.01 9.67
CA LEU A 128 -5.13 -10.30 8.42
C LEU A 128 -5.41 -8.81 8.56
N TRP A 129 -4.43 -8.01 8.17
CA TRP A 129 -4.48 -6.55 8.24
C TRP A 129 -4.07 -5.92 6.92
N GLN A 130 -4.71 -4.81 6.56
CA GLN A 130 -4.29 -3.95 5.47
C GLN A 130 -3.63 -2.68 6.00
N ILE A 131 -2.47 -2.33 5.44
CA ILE A 131 -1.67 -1.16 5.77
C ILE A 131 -1.52 -0.33 4.50
N ASN A 132 -1.90 0.94 4.55
CA ASN A 132 -1.84 1.81 3.37
C ASN A 132 -1.18 3.15 3.69
N TRP A 133 -0.42 3.67 2.73
CA TRP A 133 0.08 5.05 2.80
C TRP A 133 0.35 5.65 1.41
N LEU A 134 0.55 6.96 1.40
CA LEU A 134 1.08 7.74 0.29
C LEU A 134 2.43 8.29 0.72
N GLU A 135 3.36 8.39 -0.21
CA GLU A 135 4.67 8.98 0.01
C GLU A 135 4.82 10.35 -0.64
N GLU A 136 5.75 11.14 -0.11
CA GLU A 136 6.19 12.41 -0.67
C GLU A 136 6.75 12.31 -2.10
N THR A 137 7.19 11.12 -2.51
CA THR A 137 7.59 10.81 -3.89
C THR A 137 6.39 10.67 -4.83
N GLY A 138 5.17 10.71 -4.31
CA GLY A 138 3.94 10.38 -5.01
C GLY A 138 3.63 8.89 -5.06
N THR A 139 4.46 8.03 -4.44
CA THR A 139 4.27 6.57 -4.42
C THR A 139 3.11 6.18 -3.53
N ILE A 140 2.26 5.27 -3.99
CA ILE A 140 1.18 4.68 -3.19
C ILE A 140 1.56 3.28 -2.78
N VAL A 141 1.30 2.91 -1.54
CA VAL A 141 1.62 1.57 -1.01
C VAL A 141 0.39 1.00 -0.32
N SER A 142 0.09 -0.26 -0.63
CA SER A 142 -0.86 -1.10 0.09
C SER A 142 -0.20 -2.42 0.42
N ILE A 143 -0.29 -2.84 1.69
CA ILE A 143 0.25 -4.11 2.19
C ILE A 143 -0.89 -4.87 2.86
N ALA A 144 -1.14 -6.11 2.44
CA ALA A 144 -1.89 -7.09 3.21
C ALA A 144 -0.90 -7.94 4.01
N TYR A 145 -0.95 -7.84 5.34
CA TYR A 145 -0.12 -8.61 6.25
C TYR A 145 -0.90 -9.80 6.80
N ASP A 146 -0.57 -10.99 6.32
CA ASP A 146 -1.08 -12.28 6.79
C ASP A 146 -0.18 -12.76 7.93
N ILE A 147 -0.68 -12.60 9.16
CA ILE A 147 0.05 -12.88 10.39
C ILE A 147 0.33 -14.39 10.54
N PRO A 148 -0.66 -15.30 10.40
CA PRO A 148 -0.44 -16.73 10.58
C PRO A 148 0.51 -17.33 9.55
N GLN A 149 0.43 -16.88 8.30
CA GLN A 149 1.30 -17.40 7.24
C GLN A 149 2.67 -16.71 7.18
N GLY A 150 2.87 -15.63 7.93
CA GLY A 150 4.10 -14.83 7.84
C GLY A 150 4.32 -14.27 6.44
N LYS A 151 3.26 -13.78 5.80
CA LYS A 151 3.30 -13.26 4.43
C LYS A 151 2.89 -11.81 4.38
N VAL A 152 3.56 -11.05 3.51
CA VAL A 152 3.10 -9.74 3.09
C VAL A 152 2.77 -9.80 1.61
N THR A 153 1.61 -9.30 1.21
CA THR A 153 1.25 -9.14 -0.21
C THR A 153 1.06 -7.67 -0.47
N THR A 154 1.75 -7.12 -1.46
CA THR A 154 1.83 -5.68 -1.65
C THR A 154 1.47 -5.25 -3.05
N LEU A 155 0.77 -4.11 -3.12
CA LEU A 155 0.68 -3.31 -4.32
C LEU A 155 1.42 -2.00 -4.07
N ILE A 156 2.50 -1.78 -4.82
CA ILE A 156 3.25 -0.53 -4.78
C ILE A 156 3.09 0.14 -6.14
N GLY A 157 2.49 1.33 -6.17
CA GLY A 157 2.43 2.17 -7.35
C GLY A 157 3.49 3.25 -7.27
N PHE A 158 4.69 2.98 -7.79
CA PHE A 158 5.75 3.99 -7.87
C PHE A 158 5.35 5.11 -8.84
N SER A 159 5.56 6.37 -8.44
CA SER A 159 5.47 7.47 -9.41
C SER A 159 6.57 7.33 -10.47
N LYS A 160 6.35 7.91 -11.66
CA LYS A 160 7.36 7.93 -12.72
C LYS A 160 8.70 8.46 -12.23
N GLY A 161 8.69 9.57 -11.50
CA GLY A 161 9.89 10.15 -10.90
C GLY A 161 10.61 9.19 -9.97
N HIS A 162 9.90 8.54 -9.05
CA HIS A 162 10.50 7.59 -8.12
C HIS A 162 11.12 6.39 -8.86
N TRP A 163 10.35 5.75 -9.75
CA TRP A 163 10.80 4.54 -10.43
C TRP A 163 12.00 4.78 -11.37
N GLN A 164 11.98 5.88 -12.14
CA GLN A 164 13.01 6.16 -13.12
C GLN A 164 14.29 6.75 -12.51
N ASN A 165 14.24 7.17 -11.24
CA ASN A 165 15.37 7.80 -10.55
C ASN A 165 15.60 7.15 -9.16
N PRO A 166 15.88 5.83 -9.08
CA PRO A 166 15.90 5.09 -7.82
C PRO A 166 16.95 5.61 -6.84
N THR A 167 18.15 5.96 -7.30
CA THR A 167 19.21 6.57 -6.47
C THR A 167 18.77 7.90 -5.88
N ALA A 168 17.93 8.65 -6.60
CA ALA A 168 17.37 9.90 -6.10
C ALA A 168 16.29 9.68 -5.02
N ALA A 169 15.94 8.44 -4.68
CA ALA A 169 15.06 8.10 -3.56
C ALA A 169 15.80 7.49 -2.35
N HIS A 170 17.12 7.25 -2.45
CA HIS A 170 17.97 6.83 -1.32
C HIS A 170 18.13 7.96 -0.29
N GLY A 171 18.51 7.63 0.94
CA GLY A 171 18.71 8.59 2.04
C GLY A 171 17.71 8.44 3.18
N ASP A 172 17.66 9.43 4.07
CA ASP A 172 16.78 9.45 5.24
C ASP A 172 15.83 10.64 5.18
N LYS A 173 14.52 10.43 5.33
CA LYS A 173 13.52 11.51 5.36
C LYS A 173 13.82 12.59 6.41
N ARG A 174 14.48 12.22 7.50
CA ARG A 174 14.86 13.15 8.57
C ARG A 174 15.89 14.17 8.10
N ASN A 175 16.62 13.87 7.02
CA ASN A 175 17.46 14.82 6.32
C ASN A 175 16.60 15.72 5.40
N ALA A 176 16.63 17.03 5.65
CA ALA A 176 15.81 18.00 4.91
C ALA A 176 16.13 18.03 3.40
N THR A 177 17.37 17.79 3.01
CA THR A 177 17.80 17.74 1.59
C THR A 177 17.24 16.51 0.89
N ASP A 178 17.29 15.35 1.55
CA ASP A 178 16.70 14.11 1.03
C ASP A 178 15.18 14.25 0.91
N PHE A 179 14.53 14.76 1.95
CA PHE A 179 13.09 14.97 1.94
C PHE A 179 12.64 15.93 0.82
N GLN A 180 13.36 17.03 0.62
CA GLN A 180 13.07 17.96 -0.48
C GLN A 180 13.26 17.29 -1.84
N ARG A 181 14.37 16.57 -2.05
CA ARG A 181 14.65 15.83 -3.27
C ARG A 181 13.55 14.83 -3.59
N TRP A 182 13.03 14.12 -2.58
CA TRP A 182 11.95 13.16 -2.77
C TRP A 182 10.62 13.82 -3.18
N ARG A 183 10.31 15.01 -2.65
CA ARG A 183 9.16 15.81 -3.11
C ARG A 183 9.29 16.26 -4.55
N ASP A 184 10.52 16.54 -5.00
CA ASP A 184 10.77 16.91 -6.39
C ASP A 184 10.57 15.72 -7.35
N LEU A 185 10.77 14.48 -6.90
CA LEU A 185 10.43 13.29 -7.70
C LEU A 185 8.94 13.20 -8.01
N ALA A 186 8.06 13.61 -7.09
CA ALA A 186 6.61 13.59 -7.32
C ALA A 186 6.15 14.52 -8.44
N LYS A 187 6.99 15.49 -8.84
CA LYS A 187 6.70 16.45 -9.91
C LYS A 187 7.01 15.89 -11.30
N ILE A 188 7.64 14.72 -11.38
CA ILE A 188 8.02 14.08 -12.65
C ILE A 188 6.91 13.13 -13.10
N GLY A 189 6.28 13.47 -14.23
CA GLY A 189 5.18 12.70 -14.82
C GLY A 189 3.81 13.02 -14.21
N THR A 190 2.85 12.14 -14.45
CA THR A 190 1.47 12.27 -13.98
C THR A 190 1.02 11.05 -13.16
N GLN A 191 -0.12 11.17 -12.49
CA GLN A 191 -0.67 10.12 -11.60
C GLN A 191 -0.98 8.80 -12.31
N VAL A 192 -1.16 8.81 -13.64
CA VAL A 192 -1.44 7.61 -14.46
C VAL A 192 -0.18 6.95 -14.98
N GLU A 193 1.00 7.57 -14.84
CA GLU A 193 2.29 7.04 -15.27
C GLU A 193 3.01 6.33 -14.12
N ARG A 194 2.32 5.39 -13.47
CA ARG A 194 2.89 4.63 -12.35
C ARG A 194 3.53 3.33 -12.83
N PHE A 195 4.64 2.96 -12.21
CA PHE A 195 5.14 1.59 -12.28
C PHE A 195 4.51 0.80 -11.14
N MET A 196 3.73 -0.22 -11.48
CA MET A 196 2.93 -0.98 -10.53
C MET A 196 3.64 -2.30 -10.23
N ILE A 197 4.00 -2.52 -8.97
CA ILE A 197 4.59 -3.76 -8.48
C ILE A 197 3.55 -4.47 -7.62
N SER A 198 3.24 -5.71 -7.99
CA SER A 198 2.35 -6.61 -7.25
C SER A 198 3.15 -7.81 -6.79
N GLU A 199 3.66 -7.77 -5.57
CA GLU A 199 4.63 -8.76 -5.08
C GLU A 199 4.24 -9.31 -3.72
N GLN A 200 4.58 -10.58 -3.52
CA GLN A 200 4.52 -11.23 -2.23
C GLN A 200 5.92 -11.26 -1.60
N GLY A 201 5.96 -11.15 -0.28
CA GLY A 201 7.15 -11.34 0.52
C GLY A 201 6.90 -12.28 1.69
N THR A 202 7.99 -12.84 2.20
CA THR A 202 7.99 -13.72 3.38
C THR A 202 8.59 -12.98 4.55
N VAL A 203 7.89 -12.95 5.68
CA VAL A 203 8.39 -12.40 6.94
C VAL A 203 9.46 -13.36 7.48
N VAL A 204 10.69 -12.86 7.60
CA VAL A 204 11.85 -13.61 8.06
C VAL A 204 12.18 -13.33 9.53
N ASP A 205 11.70 -12.21 10.06
CA ASP A 205 11.76 -11.90 11.49
C ASP A 205 10.56 -11.05 11.92
N LYS A 206 10.10 -11.26 13.16
CA LYS A 206 8.97 -10.55 13.77
C LYS A 206 9.21 -10.38 15.26
N PHE A 207 9.16 -9.14 15.72
CA PHE A 207 9.26 -8.80 17.15
C PHE A 207 8.47 -7.53 17.47
N ARG A 208 8.51 -7.09 18.72
CA ARG A 208 7.99 -5.79 19.14
C ARG A 208 9.12 -4.84 19.51
N GLY A 209 8.94 -3.57 19.16
CA GLY A 209 9.88 -2.51 19.42
C GLY A 209 10.58 -2.02 18.16
N LYS A 210 11.34 -0.95 18.34
CA LYS A 210 11.94 -0.19 17.23
C LYS A 210 12.99 -0.96 16.40
N GLY A 211 13.62 -1.99 16.96
CA GLY A 211 14.83 -2.57 16.37
C GLY A 211 15.90 -1.49 16.15
N ASP A 212 16.43 -1.41 14.93
CA ASP A 212 17.40 -0.40 14.53
C ASP A 212 16.76 0.86 13.92
N LEU A 213 15.44 0.85 13.70
CA LEU A 213 14.72 2.02 13.22
C LEU A 213 14.67 3.15 14.26
N VAL A 214 14.62 4.38 13.75
CA VAL A 214 14.63 5.60 14.56
C VAL A 214 13.19 6.09 14.78
N PRO A 215 12.73 6.30 16.02
CA PRO A 215 11.38 6.79 16.28
C PRO A 215 11.17 8.22 15.76
N ILE A 216 9.91 8.64 15.72
CA ILE A 216 9.51 9.99 15.32
C ILE A 216 8.62 10.64 16.38
N ALA A 217 8.52 11.97 16.34
CA ALA A 217 7.47 12.65 17.09
C ALA A 217 6.08 12.30 16.50
N PRO A 218 5.02 12.22 17.32
CA PRO A 218 3.67 11.89 16.83
C PRO A 218 3.17 12.81 15.70
N ASN A 219 3.58 14.08 15.70
CA ASN A 219 3.21 15.09 14.72
C ASN A 219 4.28 15.32 13.63
N ALA A 220 5.25 14.42 13.46
CA ALA A 220 6.28 14.56 12.43
C ALA A 220 5.67 14.72 11.03
N THR A 221 6.19 15.68 10.27
CA THR A 221 5.72 15.99 8.92
C THR A 221 6.00 14.85 7.95
N THR A 222 4.99 14.48 7.17
CA THR A 222 5.10 13.41 6.17
C THR A 222 5.00 13.89 4.72
N PHE A 223 4.63 15.16 4.47
CA PHE A 223 4.51 15.81 3.16
C PHE A 223 5.04 17.26 3.18
#